data_AF-A0A9X3S9W4-F1
#
_entry.id   AF-A0A9X3S9W4-F1
#
_cell.length_a   1.000
_cell.length_b   1.000
_cell.length_c   1.000
_cell.angle_alpha   90.00
_cell.angle_beta   90.00
_cell.angle_gamma   90.00
#
_symmetry.space_group_name_H-M   'P 1'
#
loop_
_entity.id
_entity.type
_entity.pdbx_description
1 polymer ?
#
loop_
_entity_poly.entity_id
_entity_poly.type
_entity_poly.pdbx_seq_one_letter_code
_entity_poly.pdbx_strand_id
1 'polypeptide(L)'
;GSREGGRRAAASARRDPPGGAGGRGEGGGAGARGGVALSDHFGHGYAVVVHDPRDAAGLVRAAGARGLPLRVVAIGGAPPSVRAAYPERLVLVRPDRLIAWRGDYAPDAASVLAAAAGFPLAEAWAA
;
A
#
# COMPACT_ATOMS: atom_id res chain seq x y z
N GLY A 1 -23.95 10.01 30.08
CA GLY A 1 -22.51 9.73 29.99
C GLY A 1 -22.31 8.32 29.50
N SER A 2 -21.66 8.20 28.34
CA SER A 2 -20.79 7.10 27.92
C SER A 2 -21.31 5.66 27.97
N ARG A 3 -21.46 5.07 26.78
CA ARG A 3 -20.82 3.78 26.42
C ARG A 3 -20.80 3.69 24.90
N GLU A 4 -19.69 4.19 24.37
CA GLU A 4 -19.30 4.11 22.98
C GLU A 4 -19.14 2.63 22.58
N GLY A 5 -19.99 2.21 21.65
CA GLY A 5 -19.97 0.88 21.07
C GLY A 5 -18.63 0.64 20.38
N GLY A 6 -17.86 -0.29 20.92
CA GLY A 6 -16.64 -0.79 20.32
C GLY A 6 -16.92 -1.39 18.94
N ARG A 7 -16.69 -0.59 17.91
CA ARG A 7 -16.72 -1.06 16.52
C ARG A 7 -15.42 -1.83 16.28
N ARG A 8 -15.47 -3.15 16.50
CA ARG A 8 -14.47 -4.09 16.02
C ARG A 8 -14.48 -4.05 14.49
N ALA A 9 -13.61 -3.24 13.89
CA ALA A 9 -13.34 -3.32 12.46
C ALA A 9 -12.46 -4.55 12.21
N ALA A 10 -13.10 -5.71 12.04
CA ALA A 10 -12.46 -6.88 11.46
C ALA A 10 -12.17 -6.56 9.98
N ALA A 11 -10.96 -6.08 9.70
CA ALA A 11 -10.49 -5.86 8.34
C ALA A 11 -10.38 -7.23 7.66
N SER A 12 -11.37 -7.54 6.82
CA SER A 12 -11.35 -8.71 5.97
C SER A 12 -10.20 -8.55 4.98
N ALA A 13 -9.10 -9.27 5.20
CA ALA A 13 -8.00 -9.39 4.25
C ALA A 13 -8.52 -10.13 3.00
N ARG A 14 -9.03 -9.38 2.03
CA ARG A 14 -9.34 -9.95 0.71
C ARG A 14 -8.00 -10.24 0.03
N ARG A 15 -7.76 -11.51 -0.25
CA ARG A 15 -6.59 -12.01 -0.98
C ARG A 15 -6.99 -12.05 -2.46
N ASP A 16 -6.37 -11.23 -3.30
CA ASP A 16 -6.59 -11.29 -4.75
C ASP A 16 -5.94 -12.56 -5.34
N PRO A 17 -6.61 -13.27 -6.27
CA PRO A 17 -6.01 -14.39 -6.98
C PRO A 17 -5.00 -13.90 -8.04
N PRO A 18 -3.96 -14.71 -8.38
CA PRO A 18 -2.99 -14.34 -9.41
C PRO A 18 -3.62 -14.36 -10.81
N GLY A 19 -3.81 -13.17 -11.41
CA GLY A 19 -4.24 -13.02 -12.80
C GLY A 19 -3.05 -13.19 -13.78
N GLY A 20 -3.20 -14.12 -14.73
CA GLY A 20 -2.18 -14.47 -15.72
C GLY A 20 -2.08 -13.51 -16.91
N ALA A 21 -0.82 -13.32 -17.34
CA ALA A 21 -0.28 -13.00 -18.66
C ALA A 21 -1.13 -12.26 -19.73
N GLY A 22 -0.63 -11.08 -20.13
CA GLY A 22 -0.01 -10.90 -21.45
C GLY A 22 -0.87 -10.38 -22.61
N GLY A 23 -0.65 -9.12 -23.00
CA GLY A 23 -1.05 -8.59 -24.31
C GLY A 23 -0.44 -7.21 -24.59
N ARG A 24 0.62 -7.17 -25.40
CA ARG A 24 1.24 -5.94 -25.92
C ARG A 24 0.33 -5.31 -26.99
N GLY A 25 0.20 -3.99 -26.95
CA GLY A 25 -0.33 -3.18 -28.06
C GLY A 25 0.33 -1.81 -28.02
N GLU A 26 1.13 -1.51 -29.03
CA GLU A 26 1.84 -0.24 -29.18
C GLU A 26 0.93 0.87 -29.72
N GLY A 27 1.25 2.12 -29.40
CA GLY A 27 0.82 3.26 -30.21
C GLY A 27 0.56 4.56 -29.45
N GLY A 28 1.30 5.62 -29.82
CA GLY A 28 0.79 6.99 -29.84
C GLY A 28 1.20 7.89 -28.68
N GLY A 29 2.23 8.70 -28.90
CA GLY A 29 2.68 9.72 -27.95
C GLY A 29 1.75 10.94 -27.86
N ALA A 30 1.81 11.64 -26.73
CA ALA A 30 1.50 13.07 -26.60
C ALA A 30 1.89 13.61 -25.21
N GLY A 31 2.78 14.60 -25.19
CA GLY A 31 2.80 15.68 -24.19
C GLY A 31 3.29 15.35 -22.79
N ALA A 32 4.61 15.31 -22.59
CA ALA A 32 5.22 15.37 -21.27
C ALA A 32 5.01 16.78 -20.64
N ARG A 33 3.85 17.00 -20.05
CA ARG A 33 3.77 17.85 -18.85
C ARG A 33 4.46 17.04 -17.76
N GLY A 34 5.70 17.42 -17.43
CA GLY A 34 6.60 16.66 -16.56
C GLY A 34 5.92 16.19 -15.28
N GLY A 35 5.41 14.97 -15.32
CA GLY A 35 4.81 14.26 -14.21
C GLY A 35 5.36 12.85 -14.25
N VAL A 36 5.92 12.40 -13.14
CA VAL A 36 6.36 11.01 -12.99
C VAL A 36 5.09 10.16 -12.88
N ALA A 37 5.01 9.08 -13.67
CA ALA A 37 3.85 8.20 -13.60
C ALA A 37 3.84 7.47 -12.25
N LEU A 38 2.66 7.19 -11.69
CA LEU A 38 2.55 6.48 -10.41
C LEU A 38 3.33 5.14 -10.43
N SER A 39 3.30 4.45 -11.57
CA SER A 39 4.03 3.21 -11.81
C SER A 39 5.55 3.32 -11.67
N ASP A 40 6.12 4.49 -11.96
CA ASP A 40 7.57 4.72 -11.92
C ASP A 40 8.09 4.78 -10.48
N HIS A 41 7.19 4.97 -9.50
CA HIS A 41 7.53 4.90 -8.09
C HIS A 41 7.67 3.46 -7.56
N PHE A 42 7.27 2.45 -8.34
CA PHE A 42 7.34 1.05 -7.96
C PHE A 42 8.60 0.37 -8.54
N GLY A 43 8.96 -0.81 -8.03
CA GLY A 43 10.12 -1.57 -8.54
C GLY A 43 11.45 -1.36 -7.82
N HIS A 44 11.55 -0.36 -6.94
CA HIS A 44 12.79 0.05 -6.28
C HIS A 44 12.81 -0.28 -4.78
N GLY A 45 11.97 -1.22 -4.35
CA GLY A 45 11.66 -1.48 -2.95
C GLY A 45 10.16 -1.51 -2.70
N TYR A 46 9.76 -1.50 -1.42
CA TYR A 46 8.36 -1.40 -1.05
C TYR A 46 7.89 0.04 -1.22
N ALA A 47 6.63 0.21 -1.61
CA ALA A 47 5.99 1.50 -1.68
C ALA A 47 4.63 1.47 -1.00
N VAL A 48 4.25 2.53 -0.30
CA VAL A 48 2.89 2.74 0.19
C VAL A 48 2.26 3.94 -0.51
N VAL A 49 1.15 3.70 -1.19
CA VAL A 49 0.33 4.74 -1.83
C VAL A 49 -0.64 5.27 -0.79
N VAL A 50 -0.69 6.59 -0.63
CA VAL A 50 -1.53 7.27 0.36
C VAL A 50 -2.17 8.54 -0.18
N HIS A 51 -3.32 8.92 0.37
CA HIS A 51 -3.95 10.21 0.03
C HIS A 51 -3.27 11.36 0.79
N ASP A 52 -3.00 11.14 2.09
CA ASP A 52 -2.22 12.02 2.96
C ASP A 52 -0.94 11.28 3.42
N PRO A 53 0.27 11.85 3.26
CA PRO A 53 1.51 11.28 3.78
C PRO A 53 1.48 10.88 5.26
N ARG A 54 0.67 11.57 6.07
CA ARG A 54 0.53 11.32 7.52
C ARG A 54 -0.05 9.95 7.81
N ASP A 55 -0.88 9.41 6.91
CA ASP A 55 -1.49 8.08 7.06
C ASP A 55 -0.42 6.98 7.05
N ALA A 56 0.73 7.20 6.41
CA ALA A 56 1.83 6.24 6.32
C ALA A 56 2.76 6.19 7.56
N ALA A 57 2.61 7.09 8.54
CA ALA A 57 3.58 7.28 9.61
C ALA A 57 3.88 5.99 10.41
N GLY A 58 2.85 5.17 10.67
CA GLY A 58 3.01 3.88 11.33
C GLY A 58 3.84 2.87 10.52
N LEU A 59 3.58 2.79 9.21
CA LEU A 59 4.30 1.91 8.29
C LEU A 59 5.75 2.35 8.10
N VAL A 60 6.01 3.66 7.96
CA VAL A 60 7.37 4.20 7.85
C VAL A 60 8.20 3.85 9.08
N ARG A 61 7.66 4.05 10.28
CA ARG A 61 8.35 3.66 11.52
C ARG A 61 8.62 2.16 11.59
N ALA A 62 7.62 1.33 11.30
CA ALA A 62 7.74 -0.12 11.37
C ALA A 62 8.72 -0.69 10.33
N ALA A 63 8.83 -0.05 9.16
CA ALA A 63 9.79 -0.39 8.11
C ALA A 63 11.22 0.01 8.52
N GLY A 64 11.39 1.23 9.06
CA GLY A 64 12.68 1.70 9.57
C GLY A 64 13.25 0.80 10.67
N ALA A 65 12.41 0.36 11.60
CA ALA A 65 12.80 -0.59 12.65
C ALA A 65 13.28 -1.96 12.12
N ARG A 66 12.95 -2.31 10.87
CA ARG A 66 13.31 -3.57 10.20
C ARG A 66 14.37 -3.41 9.12
N GLY A 67 14.89 -2.19 8.90
CA GLY A 67 15.78 -1.90 7.78
C GLY A 67 15.12 -2.07 6.40
N LEU A 68 13.79 -2.02 6.33
CA LEU A 68 13.06 -2.20 5.08
C LEU A 68 12.96 -0.88 4.33
N PRO A 69 13.42 -0.80 3.07
CA PRO A 69 13.22 0.38 2.25
C PRO A 69 11.74 0.51 1.89
N LEU A 70 11.07 1.50 2.48
CA LEU A 70 9.68 1.85 2.21
C LEU A 70 9.58 3.29 1.67
N ARG A 71 9.08 3.42 0.45
CA ARG A 71 8.78 4.71 -0.19
C ARG A 71 7.32 5.11 0.09
N VAL A 72 7.08 6.35 0.49
CA VAL A 72 5.72 6.90 0.56
C VAL A 72 5.41 7.60 -0.76
N VAL A 73 4.25 7.30 -1.35
CA VAL A 73 3.77 7.89 -2.60
C VAL A 73 2.42 8.54 -2.35
N ALA A 74 2.41 9.87 -2.27
CA ALA A 74 1.20 10.63 -1.98
C ALA A 74 0.44 10.99 -3.26
N ILE A 75 -0.84 10.62 -3.33
CA ILE A 75 -1.72 10.85 -4.49
C ILE A 75 -2.80 11.91 -4.22
N GLY A 76 -2.74 12.62 -3.09
CA GLY A 76 -3.71 13.68 -2.76
C GLY A 76 -3.82 14.76 -3.85
N GLY A 77 -2.69 15.15 -4.44
CA GLY A 77 -2.63 16.10 -5.56
C GLY A 77 -2.81 15.47 -6.95
N ALA A 78 -2.98 14.15 -7.05
CA ALA A 78 -3.11 13.47 -8.34
C ALA A 78 -4.51 13.67 -8.97
N PRO A 79 -4.65 13.43 -10.29
CA PRO A 79 -5.96 13.50 -10.95
C PRO A 79 -7.01 12.60 -10.27
N PRO A 80 -8.32 12.96 -10.34
CA PRO A 80 -9.38 12.17 -9.73
C PRO A 80 -9.41 10.70 -10.16
N SER A 81 -9.04 10.40 -11.41
CA SER A 81 -8.95 9.03 -11.93
C SER A 81 -7.90 8.18 -11.20
N VAL A 82 -6.77 8.78 -10.81
CA VAL A 82 -5.73 8.10 -10.03
C VAL A 82 -6.22 7.82 -8.61
N ARG A 83 -6.85 8.81 -7.97
CA ARG A 83 -7.43 8.60 -6.62
C ARG A 83 -8.57 7.58 -6.63
N ALA A 84 -9.36 7.51 -7.69
CA ALA A 84 -10.42 6.52 -7.84
C ALA A 84 -9.88 5.09 -8.01
N ALA A 85 -8.70 4.92 -8.61
CA ALA A 85 -8.03 3.62 -8.74
C ALA A 85 -7.47 3.11 -7.40
N TYR A 86 -7.18 4.01 -6.46
CA TYR A 86 -6.70 3.70 -5.11
C TYR A 86 -7.65 4.32 -4.07
N PRO A 87 -8.88 3.79 -3.91
CA PRO A 87 -9.88 4.38 -3.04
C PRO A 87 -9.50 4.27 -1.55
N GLU A 88 -8.71 3.27 -1.17
CA GLU A 88 -8.19 3.12 0.18
C GLU A 88 -7.12 4.16 0.50
N ARG A 89 -7.08 4.56 1.77
CA ARG A 89 -6.09 5.53 2.28
C ARG A 89 -4.66 4.98 2.28
N LEU A 90 -4.49 3.67 2.37
CA LEU A 90 -3.19 3.00 2.43
C LEU A 90 -3.19 1.79 1.50
N VAL A 91 -2.28 1.78 0.52
CA VAL A 91 -2.07 0.63 -0.37
C VAL A 91 -0.59 0.30 -0.43
N LEU A 92 -0.20 -0.88 0.06
CA LEU A 92 1.17 -1.36 0.07
C LEU A 92 1.47 -2.15 -1.20
N VAL A 93 2.51 -1.74 -1.90
CA VAL A 93 2.99 -2.29 -3.17
C VAL A 93 4.37 -2.89 -2.95
N ARG A 94 4.58 -4.09 -3.47
CA ARG A 94 5.84 -4.83 -3.41
C ARG A 94 6.82 -4.39 -4.51
N PRO A 95 8.11 -4.76 -4.38
CA PRO A 95 9.10 -4.52 -5.43
C PRO A 95 8.74 -5.16 -6.78
N ASP A 96 7.97 -6.25 -6.81
CA ASP A 96 7.47 -6.88 -8.04
C ASP A 96 6.24 -6.17 -8.65
N ARG A 97 5.88 -5.00 -8.12
CA ARG A 97 4.74 -4.15 -8.53
C ARG A 97 3.36 -4.74 -8.22
N LEU A 98 3.29 -5.79 -7.41
CA LEU A 98 2.03 -6.35 -6.94
C LEU A 98 1.55 -5.62 -5.67
N ILE A 99 0.24 -5.45 -5.55
CA ILE A 99 -0.37 -4.98 -4.30
C ILE A 99 -0.31 -6.11 -3.28
N ALA A 100 0.34 -5.84 -2.15
CA ALA A 100 0.46 -6.80 -1.05
C ALA A 100 -0.62 -6.62 0.01
N TRP A 101 -1.10 -5.39 0.19
CA TRP A 101 -2.11 -5.06 1.18
C TRP A 101 -2.81 -3.73 0.85
N ARG A 102 -4.09 -3.58 1.23
CA ARG A 102 -4.86 -2.34 1.11
C ARG A 102 -5.81 -2.18 2.30
N GLY A 103 -6.04 -0.94 2.73
CA GLY A 103 -7.01 -0.60 3.77
C GLY A 103 -7.01 0.88 4.15
N ASP A 104 -8.01 1.31 4.90
CA ASP A 104 -8.12 2.72 5.34
C ASP A 104 -7.24 3.04 6.56
N TYR A 105 -6.85 2.01 7.31
CA TYR A 105 -6.04 2.13 8.51
C TYR A 105 -5.24 0.84 8.75
N ALA A 106 -4.00 0.98 9.19
CA ALA A 106 -3.14 -0.14 9.57
C ALA A 106 -2.93 -0.12 11.11
N PRO A 107 -3.81 -0.76 11.90
CA PRO A 107 -3.70 -0.79 13.37
C PRO A 107 -2.39 -1.46 13.84
N ASP A 108 -1.92 -2.44 13.08
CA ASP A 108 -0.65 -3.11 13.31
C ASP A 108 0.22 -3.03 12.03
N ALA A 109 0.90 -1.91 11.89
CA ALA A 109 1.80 -1.65 10.78
C ALA A 109 2.95 -2.68 10.68
N ALA A 110 3.36 -3.27 11.81
CA ALA A 110 4.40 -4.29 11.84
C ALA A 110 3.91 -5.60 11.20
N SER A 111 2.70 -6.04 11.55
CA SER A 111 2.10 -7.23 10.94
C SER A 111 1.77 -7.04 9.47
N VAL A 112 1.29 -5.86 9.07
CA VAL A 112 1.06 -5.53 7.64
C VAL A 112 2.34 -5.64 6.83
N LEU A 113 3.45 -5.08 7.32
CA LEU A 113 4.74 -5.19 6.65
C LEU A 113 5.28 -6.61 6.64
N ALA A 114 5.10 -7.37 7.74
CA ALA A 114 5.54 -8.76 7.81
C ALA A 114 4.83 -9.62 6.76
N ALA A 115 3.49 -9.52 6.69
CA ALA A 115 2.69 -10.22 5.69
C ALA A 115 3.06 -9.84 4.25
N ALA A 116 3.30 -8.55 3.99
CA ALA A 116 3.63 -8.06 2.66
C ALA A 116 5.04 -8.42 2.19
N ALA A 117 5.99 -8.47 3.12
CA ALA A 117 7.37 -8.80 2.82
C ALA A 117 7.70 -10.30 2.95
N GLY A 118 6.71 -11.12 3.30
CA GLY A 118 6.90 -12.54 3.52
C GLY A 118 7.78 -12.84 4.73
N PHE A 119 7.92 -11.90 5.69
CA PHE A 119 8.50 -12.24 6.97
C PHE A 119 7.54 -13.17 7.71
N PRO A 120 8.03 -14.21 8.39
CA PRO A 120 7.21 -14.88 9.38
C PRO A 120 6.70 -13.82 10.36
N LEU A 121 5.38 -13.77 10.58
CA LEU A 121 4.84 -13.07 11.75
C LEU A 121 5.57 -13.70 12.94
N ALA A 122 6.34 -12.91 13.69
CA ALA A 122 6.92 -13.39 14.95
C ALA A 122 5.77 -14.02 15.73
N GLU A 123 5.85 -15.32 16.00
CA GLU A 123 4.71 -16.16 16.39
C GLU A 123 3.89 -15.47 17.47
N ALA A 124 2.71 -14.99 17.11
CA ALA A 124 1.76 -14.36 18.02
C ALA A 124 1.01 -15.40 18.88
N TRP A 125 1.54 -16.62 19.04
CA TRP A 125 0.95 -17.72 19.82
C TRP A 125 1.96 -18.41 20.74
N ALA A 126 2.72 -17.63 21.50
CA ALA A 126 3.38 -18.14 22.71
C ALA A 126 2.71 -17.57 23.96
N ALA A 127 1.57 -18.18 24.32
CA ALA A 127 1.05 -18.25 25.69
C ALA A 127 0.07 -19.43 25.79
#